data_AF-A0A1Z5KNS3-F1
#
_entry.id   AF-A0A1Z5KNS3-F1
#
_cell.length_a   1.000
_cell.length_b   1.000
_cell.length_c   1.000
_cell.angle_alpha   90.00
_cell.angle_beta   90.00
_cell.angle_gamma   90.00
#
_symmetry.space_group_name_H-M   'P 1'
#
loop_
_entity.id
_entity.type
_entity.pdbx_description
1 polymer ?
#
loop_
_entity_poly.entity_id
_entity_poly.type
_entity_poly.pdbx_seq_one_letter_code
_entity_poly.pdbx_strand_id
1 'polypeptide(L)'
;MTTPPPPEVVQKFRQLLQQSQSLLQKIAELEMDRNEHKLVEDSLQPLDPQRKAYRLVGEMLVERTVQEVLPSIRTNRTHLDATIETLRERLETMQKEAEQIRQQYNLQVQ
;
A
#
# COMPACT_ATOMS: atom_id res chain seq x y z
N MET A 1 -39.52 -12.16 12.10
CA MET A 1 -39.49 -12.48 10.66
C MET A 1 -38.33 -11.72 10.07
N THR A 2 -37.23 -12.40 9.73
CA THR A 2 -36.07 -11.76 9.08
C THR A 2 -36.41 -11.58 7.60
N THR A 3 -36.79 -10.38 7.21
CA THR A 3 -36.97 -10.02 5.80
C THR A 3 -35.66 -10.31 5.07
N PRO A 4 -35.67 -11.07 3.95
CA PRO A 4 -34.47 -11.33 3.18
C PRO A 4 -33.84 -10.00 2.73
N PRO A 5 -32.50 -9.87 2.77
CA PRO A 5 -31.83 -8.65 2.36
C PRO A 5 -32.14 -8.32 0.88
N PRO A 6 -32.36 -7.04 0.55
CA PRO A 6 -32.53 -6.63 -0.84
C PRO A 6 -31.34 -7.08 -1.71
N PRO A 7 -31.56 -7.47 -2.98
CA PRO A 7 -30.47 -7.87 -3.88
C PRO A 7 -29.37 -6.81 -3.99
N GLU A 8 -29.73 -5.52 -3.96
CA GLU A 8 -28.75 -4.43 -4.02
C GLU A 8 -27.81 -4.41 -2.81
N VAL A 9 -28.32 -4.75 -1.62
CA VAL A 9 -27.54 -4.81 -0.38
C VAL A 9 -26.53 -5.96 -0.44
N VAL A 10 -26.96 -7.14 -0.91
CA VAL A 10 -26.08 -8.29 -1.09
C VAL A 10 -25.00 -8.00 -2.13
N GLN A 11 -25.36 -7.35 -3.25
CA GLN A 11 -24.40 -6.95 -4.27
C GLN A 11 -23.38 -5.94 -3.73
N LYS A 12 -23.84 -4.90 -3.03
CA LYS A 12 -22.97 -3.90 -2.39
C LYS A 12 -22.00 -4.55 -1.39
N PHE A 13 -22.50 -5.45 -0.54
CA PHE A 13 -21.67 -6.19 0.41
C PHE A 13 -20.57 -7.00 -0.28
N ARG A 14 -20.91 -7.74 -1.35
CA ARG A 14 -19.92 -8.49 -2.14
C ARG A 14 -18.89 -7.57 -2.79
N GLN A 15 -19.31 -6.42 -3.31
CA GLN A 15 -18.40 -5.42 -3.88
C GLN A 15 -17.43 -4.87 -2.82
N LEU A 16 -17.92 -4.55 -1.62
CA LEU A 16 -17.07 -4.09 -0.51
C LEU A 16 -16.01 -5.13 -0.13
N LEU A 17 -16.39 -6.41 -0.07
CA LEU A 17 -15.43 -7.50 0.20
C LEU A 17 -14.38 -7.63 -0.90
N GLN A 18 -14.80 -7.63 -2.16
CA GLN A 18 -13.89 -7.73 -3.30
C GLN A 18 -12.90 -6.56 -3.33
N GLN A 19 -13.39 -5.33 -3.15
CA GLN A 19 -12.54 -4.14 -3.14
C GLN A 19 -11.60 -4.13 -1.93
N SER A 20 -12.05 -4.59 -0.75
CA SER A 20 -11.20 -4.75 0.44
C SER A 20 -10.05 -5.74 0.18
N GLN A 21 -10.33 -6.86 -0.48
CA GLN A 21 -9.32 -7.84 -0.87
C GLN A 21 -8.30 -7.27 -1.86
N SER A 22 -8.75 -6.48 -2.85
CA SER A 22 -7.87 -5.79 -3.78
C SER A 22 -6.98 -4.75 -3.09
N LEU A 23 -7.53 -4.00 -2.11
CA LEU A 23 -6.76 -3.05 -1.32
C LEU A 23 -5.69 -3.75 -0.48
N LEU A 24 -6.02 -4.88 0.16
CA LEU A 24 -5.04 -5.69 0.91
C LEU A 24 -3.87 -6.14 0.04
N GLN A 25 -4.15 -6.63 -1.17
CA GLN A 25 -3.11 -7.03 -2.12
C GLN A 25 -2.23 -5.84 -2.50
N LYS A 26 -2.83 -4.67 -2.78
CA LYS A 26 -2.06 -3.48 -3.14
C LYS A 26 -1.22 -2.94 -1.98
N ILE A 27 -1.74 -2.98 -0.76
CA ILE A 27 -0.98 -2.60 0.45
C ILE A 27 0.25 -3.51 0.59
N ALA A 28 0.09 -4.83 0.48
CA ALA A 28 1.19 -5.77 0.60
C ALA A 28 2.27 -5.56 -0.48
N GLU A 29 1.88 -5.26 -1.71
CA GLU A 29 2.79 -4.90 -2.81
C GLU A 29 3.61 -3.64 -2.46
N LEU A 30 2.93 -2.56 -2.04
CA LEU A 30 3.59 -1.30 -1.70
C LEU A 30 4.48 -1.41 -0.45
N GLU A 31 4.11 -2.25 0.52
CA GLU A 31 4.94 -2.54 1.69
C GLU A 31 6.25 -3.23 1.31
N MET A 32 6.21 -4.13 0.31
CA MET A 32 7.41 -4.76 -0.23
C MET A 32 8.33 -3.72 -0.88
N ASP A 33 7.82 -2.90 -1.79
CA ASP A 33 8.58 -1.81 -2.44
C ASP A 33 9.19 -0.85 -1.41
N ARG A 34 8.40 -0.48 -0.40
CA ARG A 34 8.83 0.41 0.68
C ARG A 34 9.96 -0.21 1.50
N ASN A 35 9.90 -1.52 1.77
CA ASN A 35 10.95 -2.23 2.49
C ASN A 35 12.23 -2.35 1.66
N GLU A 36 12.13 -2.53 0.35
CA GLU A 36 13.29 -2.48 -0.56
C GLU A 36 13.97 -1.11 -0.50
N HIS A 37 13.19 -0.01 -0.59
CA HIS A 37 13.73 1.34 -0.44
C HIS A 37 14.42 1.55 0.92
N LYS A 38 13.85 1.02 2.01
CA LYS A 38 14.45 1.09 3.34
C LYS A 38 15.79 0.34 3.39
N LEU A 39 15.85 -0.87 2.83
CA LEU A 39 17.09 -1.65 2.81
C LEU A 39 18.21 -0.95 2.04
N VAL A 40 17.87 -0.28 0.92
CA VAL A 40 18.85 0.52 0.17
C VAL A 40 19.26 1.76 0.99
N GLU A 41 18.33 2.46 1.64
CA GLU A 41 18.65 3.59 2.52
C GLU A 41 19.61 3.18 3.64
N ASP A 42 19.30 2.10 4.37
CA ASP A 42 20.10 1.55 5.46
C ASP A 42 21.51 1.13 4.99
N SER A 43 21.64 0.64 3.75
CA SER A 43 22.91 0.23 3.15
C SER A 43 23.78 1.41 2.70
N LEU A 44 23.16 2.51 2.27
CA LEU A 44 23.86 3.70 1.75
C LEU A 44 24.21 4.70 2.85
N GLN A 45 23.40 4.80 3.90
CA GLN A 45 23.59 5.74 5.01
C GLN A 45 24.98 5.70 5.69
N PRO A 46 25.63 4.54 5.91
CA PRO A 46 26.95 4.50 6.54
C PRO A 46 28.10 4.81 5.57
N LEU A 47 27.83 4.99 4.28
CA LEU A 47 28.86 5.24 3.27
C LEU A 47 29.27 6.71 3.22
N ASP A 48 30.48 6.97 2.72
CA ASP A 48 30.96 8.32 2.46
C ASP A 48 29.99 9.07 1.51
N PRO A 49 29.47 10.25 1.89
CA PRO A 49 28.59 11.08 1.06
C PRO A 49 29.14 11.37 -0.35
N GLN A 50 30.46 11.49 -0.50
CA GLN A 50 31.14 11.76 -1.79
C GLN A 50 31.42 10.49 -2.61
N ARG A 51 31.14 9.30 -2.06
CA ARG A 51 31.31 8.04 -2.79
C ARG A 51 30.41 8.02 -4.02
N LYS A 52 30.98 7.63 -5.17
CA LYS A 52 30.24 7.46 -6.41
C LYS A 52 29.16 6.39 -6.24
N ALA A 53 27.96 6.70 -6.72
CA ALA A 53 26.79 5.84 -6.81
C ALA A 53 26.28 5.85 -8.25
N TYR A 54 25.78 4.72 -8.72
CA TYR A 54 25.28 4.60 -10.09
C TYR A 54 23.80 4.22 -10.06
N ARG A 55 22.98 5.02 -10.76
CA ARG A 55 21.55 4.72 -10.94
C ARG A 55 21.33 4.21 -12.36
N LEU A 56 20.74 3.02 -12.49
CA LEU A 56 20.30 2.50 -13.77
C LEU A 56 18.97 3.16 -14.18
N VAL A 57 18.93 3.71 -15.39
CA VAL A 57 17.74 4.30 -16.01
C VAL A 57 17.59 3.69 -17.41
N GLY A 58 16.66 2.76 -17.57
CA GLY A 58 16.60 1.92 -18.77
C GLY A 58 17.88 1.10 -18.88
N GLU A 59 18.63 1.30 -19.96
CA GLU A 59 19.92 0.64 -20.22
C GLU A 59 21.15 1.50 -19.85
N MET A 60 20.94 2.75 -19.41
CA MET A 60 22.02 3.69 -19.10
C MET A 60 22.31 3.78 -17.60
N LEU A 61 23.58 3.76 -17.22
CA LEU A 61 24.03 4.06 -15.87
C LEU A 61 24.34 5.54 -15.72
N VAL A 62 23.68 6.20 -14.78
CA VAL A 62 23.89 7.60 -14.43
C VAL A 62 24.77 7.69 -13.18
N GLU A 63 25.94 8.30 -13.31
CA GLU A 63 26.83 8.58 -12.18
C GLU A 63 26.26 9.71 -11.30
N ARG A 64 26.26 9.46 -9.99
CA ARG A 64 25.87 10.35 -8.91
C ARG A 64 26.78 10.10 -7.71
N THR A 65 26.53 10.82 -6.63
CA THR A 65 27.13 10.57 -5.32
C THR A 65 26.08 10.04 -4.32
N VAL A 66 26.53 9.40 -3.24
CA VAL A 66 25.64 8.93 -2.17
C VAL A 66 24.78 10.08 -1.63
N GLN A 67 25.36 11.28 -1.44
CA GLN A 67 24.62 12.46 -0.97
C GLN A 67 23.51 12.93 -1.93
N GLU A 68 23.67 12.72 -3.24
CA GLU A 68 22.66 13.09 -4.24
C GLU A 68 21.53 12.05 -4.34
N VAL A 69 21.86 10.77 -4.09
CA VAL A 69 20.92 9.65 -4.26
C VAL A 69 20.07 9.42 -3.02
N LEU A 70 20.66 9.48 -1.82
CA LEU A 70 19.98 9.22 -0.55
C LEU A 70 18.67 10.03 -0.36
N PRO A 71 18.63 11.35 -0.65
CA PRO A 71 17.41 12.12 -0.52
C PRO A 71 16.28 11.60 -1.41
N SER A 72 16.59 11.17 -2.63
CA SER A 72 15.59 10.64 -3.56
C SER A 72 14.99 9.33 -3.06
N ILE A 73 15.82 8.44 -2.51
CA ILE A 73 15.37 7.16 -1.94
C ILE A 73 14.49 7.41 -0.71
N ARG A 74 14.91 8.29 0.19
CA ARG A 74 14.14 8.64 1.40
C ARG A 74 12.78 9.28 1.06
N THR A 75 12.75 10.21 0.11
CA THR A 75 11.51 10.86 -0.34
C THR A 75 10.55 9.83 -0.94
N ASN A 76 11.03 8.94 -1.81
CA ASN A 76 10.19 7.88 -2.38
C ASN A 76 9.65 6.93 -1.31
N ARG A 77 10.48 6.51 -0.35
CA ARG A 77 10.07 5.69 0.80
C ARG A 77 8.96 6.38 1.61
N THR A 78 9.10 7.68 1.86
CA THR A 78 8.12 8.49 2.60
C THR A 78 6.81 8.62 1.83
N HIS A 79 6.85 8.77 0.50
CA HIS A 79 5.64 8.78 -0.32
C HIS A 79 4.92 7.43 -0.32
N LEU A 80 5.67 6.32 -0.32
CA LEU A 80 5.11 4.98 -0.18
C LEU A 80 4.43 4.82 1.18
N ASP A 81 5.07 5.24 2.28
CA ASP A 81 4.46 5.25 3.62
C ASP A 81 3.12 6.00 3.62
N ALA A 82 3.10 7.24 3.12
CA ALA A 82 1.87 8.04 3.08
C ALA A 82 0.76 7.38 2.25
N THR A 83 1.13 6.74 1.13
CA THR A 83 0.19 6.04 0.26
C THR A 83 -0.38 4.80 0.97
N ILE A 84 0.47 4.02 1.63
CA ILE A 84 0.07 2.82 2.39
C ILE A 84 -0.91 3.21 3.50
N GLU A 85 -0.63 4.26 4.27
CA GLU A 85 -1.53 4.74 5.33
C GLU A 85 -2.89 5.17 4.76
N THR A 86 -2.90 5.92 3.66
CA THR A 86 -4.15 6.31 2.97
C THR A 86 -4.97 5.09 2.53
N LEU A 87 -4.32 4.04 2.02
CA LEU A 87 -5.00 2.81 1.61
C LEU A 87 -5.52 2.01 2.81
N ARG A 88 -4.80 2.02 3.94
CA ARG A 88 -5.22 1.39 5.20
C ARG A 88 -6.46 2.07 5.78
N GLU A 89 -6.51 3.40 5.82
CA GLU A 89 -7.69 4.16 6.25
C GLU A 89 -8.91 3.85 5.37
N ARG A 90 -8.70 3.77 4.05
CA ARG A 90 -9.77 3.40 3.11
C ARG A 90 -10.25 1.97 3.36
N LEU A 91 -9.32 1.02 3.54
CA LEU A 91 -9.64 -0.37 3.84
C LEU A 91 -10.45 -0.49 5.14
N GLU A 92 -10.04 0.20 6.20
CA GLU A 92 -10.74 0.19 7.50
C GLU A 92 -12.17 0.72 7.36
N THR A 93 -12.36 1.82 6.61
CA THR A 93 -13.67 2.39 6.34
C THR A 93 -14.59 1.39 5.63
N MET A 94 -14.07 0.69 4.61
CA MET A 94 -14.82 -0.30 3.84
C MET A 94 -15.14 -1.55 4.66
N GLN A 95 -14.21 -2.00 5.51
CA GLN A 95 -14.44 -3.12 6.42
C GLN A 95 -15.51 -2.79 7.46
N LYS A 96 -15.51 -1.57 8.01
CA LYS A 96 -16.56 -1.09 8.92
C LYS A 96 -17.93 -1.06 8.23
N GLU A 97 -18.00 -0.55 7.01
CA GLU A 97 -19.26 -0.53 6.24
C GLU A 97 -19.76 -1.95 5.94
N ALA A 98 -18.86 -2.85 5.52
CA ALA A 98 -19.20 -4.26 5.29
C ALA A 98 -19.71 -4.94 6.58
N GLU A 99 -19.06 -4.69 7.71
CA GLU A 99 -19.47 -5.22 9.02
C GLU A 99 -20.86 -4.72 9.44
N GLN A 100 -21.15 -3.43 9.23
CA GLN A 100 -22.47 -2.85 9.51
C GLN A 100 -23.56 -3.53 8.67
N ILE A 101 -23.33 -3.72 7.36
CA ILE A 101 -24.27 -4.40 6.48
C ILE A 101 -24.43 -5.88 6.91
N ARG A 102 -23.34 -6.54 7.29
CA ARG A 102 -23.34 -7.91 7.78
C ARG A 102 -24.23 -8.06 9.01
N GLN A 103 -24.08 -7.17 9.99
CA GLN A 103 -24.85 -7.18 11.24
C GLN A 103 -26.32 -6.84 11.01
N GLN A 104 -26.60 -5.82 10.19
CA GLN A 104 -27.97 -5.34 9.93
C GLN A 104 -28.83 -6.42 9.25
N TYR A 105 -28.24 -7.20 8.35
CA TYR A 105 -28.95 -8.19 7.54
C TYR A 105 -28.62 -9.64 7.88
N ASN A 106 -27.81 -9.87 8.93
CA ASN A 106 -27.35 -11.18 9.37
C ASN A 106 -26.74 -12.01 8.23
N LEU A 107 -25.97 -11.35 7.35
CA LEU A 107 -25.35 -11.98 6.18
C LEU A 107 -24.23 -12.94 6.61
N GLN A 108 -24.20 -14.13 6.01
CA GLN A 108 -23.09 -15.05 6.18
C GLN A 108 -22.03 -14.79 5.11
N VAL A 109 -20.77 -14.68 5.55
CA VAL A 109 -19.61 -14.74 4.65
C VAL A 109 -19.35 -16.22 4.39
N GLN A 110 -19.53 -16.66 3.14
CA GLN A 110 -19.12 -17.99 2.70
C GLN A 110 -17.64 -17.99 2.32
#